data_AF-A0A1Y2I6D6-F1
#
_entry.id   AF-A0A1Y2I6D6-F1
#
_cell.length_a   1.000
_cell.length_b   1.000
_cell.length_c   1.000
_cell.angle_alpha   90.00
_cell.angle_beta   90.00
_cell.angle_gamma   90.00
#
_symmetry.space_group_name_H-M   'P 1'
#
loop_
_entity.id
_entity.type
_entity.pdbx_description
1 polymer ?
#
loop_
_entity_poly.entity_id
_entity_poly.type
_entity_poly.pdbx_seq_one_letter_code
_entity_poly.pdbx_strand_id
1 'polypeptide(L)'
;MRFIGARTSLPQIPVVVDNFMLEGKTWLVMSRLPGHCLADVYPEITPEIEQRLSSQLSHILAPLRAIPPPGPARAHSRPHEIRLTHNDLSAHNILVDDDWNITGIVDWEACAWMPEYWELTKGTFLLQYRKGRWNRIMTSVFPGYASELEAERYIVKYRRRYT
;
A
#
# COMPACT_ATOMS: atom_id res chain seq x y z
N MET A 1 -3.39 6.29 -12.45
CA MET A 1 -3.14 5.87 -13.85
C MET A 1 -2.16 6.76 -14.62
N ARG A 2 -2.20 8.10 -14.52
CA ARG A 2 -1.29 9.00 -15.26
C ARG A 2 0.21 8.73 -15.05
N PHE A 3 0.63 8.35 -13.84
CA PHE A 3 2.04 8.02 -13.57
C PHE A 3 2.55 6.83 -14.38
N ILE A 4 1.73 5.78 -14.51
CA ILE A 4 2.09 4.57 -15.25
C ILE A 4 2.01 4.86 -16.75
N GLY A 5 0.90 5.44 -17.25
CA GLY A 5 0.74 5.78 -18.67
C GLY A 5 1.76 6.80 -19.19
N ALA A 6 2.32 7.67 -18.34
CA ALA A 6 3.38 8.61 -18.73
C ALA A 6 4.80 8.00 -18.67
N ARG A 7 4.96 6.81 -18.09
CA ARG A 7 6.27 6.16 -17.87
C ARG A 7 6.39 4.77 -18.48
N THR A 8 5.30 4.23 -19.03
CA THR A 8 5.29 2.95 -19.71
C THR A 8 4.43 3.02 -20.97
N SER A 9 4.93 2.41 -22.05
CA SER A 9 4.21 2.26 -23.32
C SER A 9 3.30 1.03 -23.31
N LEU A 10 2.70 0.70 -22.16
CA LEU A 10 1.89 -0.52 -22.03
C LEU A 10 0.58 -0.34 -22.81
N PRO A 11 0.32 -1.12 -23.88
CA PRO A 11 -0.78 -0.88 -24.81
C PRO A 11 -2.18 -1.20 -24.25
N GLN A 12 -2.32 -1.49 -22.96
CA GLN A 12 -3.53 -2.11 -22.36
C GLN A 12 -3.87 -1.52 -20.98
N ILE A 13 -3.66 -0.23 -20.76
CA ILE A 13 -4.08 0.44 -19.52
C ILE A 13 -5.39 1.19 -19.79
N PRO A 14 -6.44 1.00 -18.97
CA PRO A 14 -7.66 1.78 -19.08
C PRO A 14 -7.36 3.29 -18.97
N VAL A 15 -7.84 4.07 -19.94
CA VAL A 15 -7.81 5.54 -19.87
C VAL A 15 -8.85 5.97 -18.87
N VAL A 16 -8.45 6.75 -17.86
CA VAL A 16 -9.39 7.35 -16.90
C VAL A 16 -10.16 8.44 -17.63
N VAL A 17 -11.48 8.26 -17.70
CA VAL A 17 -12.41 9.19 -18.33
C VAL A 17 -12.89 10.21 -17.29
N ASP A 18 -13.23 9.76 -16.07
CA ASP A 18 -13.75 10.62 -15.02
C ASP A 18 -13.52 10.06 -13.60
N ASN A 19 -13.56 10.92 -12.58
CA ASN A 19 -13.71 10.55 -11.18
C ASN A 19 -14.76 11.46 -10.52
N PHE A 20 -15.73 10.88 -9.83
CA PHE A 20 -16.76 11.66 -9.14
C PHE A 20 -17.26 10.96 -7.88
N MET A 21 -17.86 11.74 -6.98
CA MET A 21 -18.54 11.22 -5.79
C MET A 21 -20.04 11.12 -6.03
N LEU A 22 -20.61 9.96 -5.74
CA LEU A 22 -22.05 9.71 -5.76
C LEU A 22 -22.41 8.91 -4.50
N GLU A 23 -23.35 9.43 -3.70
CA GLU A 23 -23.80 8.81 -2.44
C GLU A 23 -22.68 8.50 -1.44
N GLY A 24 -21.69 9.40 -1.34
CA GLY A 24 -20.54 9.22 -0.44
C GLY A 24 -19.54 8.15 -0.90
N LYS A 25 -19.70 7.59 -2.10
CA LYS A 25 -18.74 6.67 -2.72
C LYS A 25 -18.01 7.37 -3.87
N THR A 26 -16.69 7.17 -3.95
CA THR A 26 -15.87 7.61 -5.08
C THR A 26 -15.96 6.59 -6.21
N TRP A 27 -16.41 7.03 -7.38
CA TRP A 27 -16.48 6.24 -8.60
C TRP A 27 -15.37 6.66 -9.57
N LEU A 28 -14.75 5.67 -10.21
CA LEU A 28 -13.73 5.87 -11.24
C LEU A 28 -14.25 5.33 -12.57
N VAL A 29 -14.42 6.20 -13.55
CA VAL A 29 -14.84 5.81 -14.90
C VAL A 29 -13.60 5.67 -15.77
N MET A 30 -13.49 4.55 -16.47
CA MET A 30 -12.36 4.27 -17.35
C MET A 30 -12.80 3.60 -18.65
N SER A 31 -11.99 3.71 -19.70
CA SER A 31 -12.22 3.00 -20.96
C SER A 31 -12.27 1.49 -20.74
N ARG A 32 -13.26 0.81 -21.32
CA ARG A 32 -13.32 -0.65 -21.30
C ARG A 32 -12.21 -1.24 -22.16
N LEU A 33 -11.46 -2.19 -21.59
CA LEU A 33 -10.55 -3.03 -22.37
C LEU A 33 -11.30 -4.28 -22.87
N PRO A 34 -11.07 -4.73 -24.11
CA PRO A 34 -11.64 -5.99 -24.60
C PRO A 34 -10.95 -7.19 -23.94
N GLY A 35 -11.70 -8.27 -23.69
CA GLY A 35 -11.16 -9.52 -23.17
C GLY A 35 -12.09 -10.22 -22.17
N HIS A 36 -11.69 -11.42 -21.75
CA HIS A 36 -12.29 -12.18 -20.64
C HIS A 36 -11.39 -12.08 -19.41
N CYS A 37 -11.97 -12.22 -18.21
CA CYS A 37 -11.16 -12.36 -17.01
C CYS A 37 -10.42 -13.70 -17.06
N LEU A 38 -9.12 -13.71 -16.75
CA LEU A 38 -8.34 -14.96 -16.74
C LEU A 38 -8.92 -16.00 -15.76
N ALA A 39 -9.55 -15.55 -14.66
CA ALA A 39 -10.20 -16.43 -13.69
C ALA A 39 -11.38 -17.22 -14.30
N ASP A 40 -12.10 -16.64 -15.26
CA ASP A 40 -13.27 -17.28 -15.88
C ASP A 40 -12.86 -18.41 -16.83
N VAL A 41 -11.66 -18.30 -17.42
CA VAL A 41 -11.09 -19.26 -18.38
C VAL A 41 -9.95 -20.09 -17.79
N TYR A 42 -9.71 -19.98 -16.49
CA TYR A 42 -8.63 -20.69 -15.80
C TYR A 42 -8.69 -22.22 -15.99
N PRO A 43 -9.87 -22.88 -16.01
CA PRO A 43 -9.98 -24.31 -16.28
C PRO A 43 -9.47 -24.73 -17.67
N GLU A 44 -9.34 -23.80 -18.62
CA GLU A 44 -8.90 -24.06 -20.00
C GLU A 44 -7.37 -23.93 -20.16
N ILE A 45 -6.64 -23.54 -19.11
CA ILE A 45 -5.19 -23.31 -19.17
C ILE A 45 -4.46 -24.65 -19.30
N THR A 46 -3.82 -24.87 -20.44
CA THR A 46 -2.83 -25.95 -20.65
C THR A 46 -1.42 -25.48 -20.24
N PRO A 47 -0.45 -26.41 -20.05
CA PRO A 47 0.94 -26.03 -19.76
C PRO A 47 1.56 -25.09 -20.80
N GLU A 48 1.22 -25.24 -22.09
CA GLU A 48 1.70 -24.36 -23.17
C GLU A 48 1.11 -22.94 -23.02
N ILE A 49 -0.16 -22.84 -22.64
CA ILE A 49 -0.83 -21.56 -22.38
C ILE A 49 -0.22 -20.91 -21.12
N GLU A 50 0.02 -21.68 -20.06
CA GLU A 50 0.66 -21.20 -18.83
C GLU A 50 2.05 -20.61 -19.10
N GLN A 51 2.87 -21.29 -19.90
CA GLN A 51 4.19 -20.80 -20.29
C GLN A 51 4.10 -19.48 -21.07
N ARG A 52 3.15 -19.39 -22.01
CA ARG A 52 2.92 -18.17 -22.79
C ARG A 52 2.45 -17.01 -21.90
N LEU A 53 1.49 -17.25 -21.01
CA LEU A 53 0.98 -16.25 -20.07
C LEU A 53 2.09 -15.75 -19.15
N SER A 54 2.90 -16.66 -18.62
CA SER A 54 4.04 -16.33 -17.75
C SER A 54 5.06 -15.43 -18.46
N SER A 55 5.39 -15.75 -19.72
CA SER A 55 6.29 -14.93 -20.54
C SER A 55 5.71 -13.53 -20.78
N GLN A 56 4.43 -13.44 -21.13
CA GLN A 56 3.76 -12.16 -21.37
C GLN A 56 3.68 -11.30 -20.10
N LEU A 57 3.29 -11.90 -18.97
CA LEU A 57 3.22 -11.20 -17.68
C LEU A 57 4.59 -10.69 -17.25
N SER A 58 5.63 -11.52 -17.38
CA SER A 58 7.01 -11.12 -17.08
C SER A 58 7.43 -9.90 -17.91
N HIS A 59 7.17 -9.93 -19.22
CA HIS A 59 7.47 -8.81 -20.11
C HIS A 59 6.68 -7.53 -19.76
N ILE A 60 5.40 -7.65 -19.40
CA ILE A 60 4.54 -6.52 -19.01
C ILE A 60 4.99 -5.92 -17.67
N LEU A 61 5.37 -6.77 -16.71
CA LEU A 61 5.75 -6.34 -15.36
C LEU A 61 7.18 -5.78 -15.31
N ALA A 62 8.07 -6.19 -16.22
CA ALA A 62 9.47 -5.77 -16.21
C ALA A 62 9.66 -4.23 -16.24
N PRO A 63 9.01 -3.46 -17.15
CA PRO A 63 9.09 -2.00 -17.12
C PRO A 63 8.56 -1.39 -15.81
N LEU A 64 7.48 -1.94 -15.24
CA LEU A 64 6.92 -1.44 -13.97
C LEU A 64 7.90 -1.62 -12.81
N ARG A 65 8.59 -2.76 -12.77
CA ARG A 65 9.60 -3.09 -11.76
C ARG A 65 10.88 -2.28 -11.93
N ALA A 66 11.15 -1.77 -13.12
CA ALA A 66 12.30 -0.91 -13.41
C ALA A 66 12.08 0.57 -13.02
N ILE A 67 10.86 0.98 -12.64
CA ILE A 67 10.58 2.37 -12.26
C ILE A 67 11.27 2.67 -10.92
N PRO A 68 12.20 3.63 -10.86
CA PRO A 68 12.84 3.99 -9.61
C PRO A 68 11.83 4.66 -8.66
N PRO A 69 11.95 4.44 -7.34
CA PRO A 69 11.09 5.10 -6.38
C PRO A 69 11.27 6.63 -6.47
N PRO A 70 10.18 7.41 -6.37
CA PRO A 70 10.27 8.86 -6.26
C PRO A 70 11.07 9.26 -5.01
N GLY A 71 11.62 10.48 -4.99
CA GLY A 71 12.56 10.95 -3.96
C GLY A 71 12.25 10.48 -2.53
N PRO A 72 11.07 10.81 -1.96
CA PRO A 72 10.71 10.37 -0.61
C PRO A 72 10.66 8.84 -0.45
N ALA A 73 10.14 8.11 -1.44
CA ALA A 73 10.03 6.66 -1.40
C ALA A 73 11.38 5.91 -1.47
N ARG A 74 12.50 6.61 -1.73
CA ARG A 74 13.85 6.04 -1.60
C ARG A 74 14.19 5.64 -0.18
N ALA A 75 13.49 6.18 0.83
CA ALA A 75 13.64 5.74 2.22
C ALA A 75 13.44 4.23 2.36
N HIS A 76 12.52 3.63 1.59
CA HIS A 76 12.24 2.19 1.63
C HIS A 76 13.37 1.32 1.06
N SER A 77 14.38 1.92 0.41
CA SER A 77 15.57 1.20 -0.08
C SER A 77 16.66 1.06 0.98
N ARG A 78 16.49 1.67 2.16
CA ARG A 78 17.42 1.50 3.28
C ARG A 78 17.33 0.07 3.82
N PRO A 79 18.43 -0.50 4.31
CA PRO A 79 18.38 -1.80 4.98
C PRO A 79 17.56 -1.67 6.26
N HIS A 80 16.63 -2.60 6.46
CA HIS A 80 15.81 -2.70 7.66
C HIS A 80 15.76 -4.16 8.11
N GLU A 81 15.71 -4.36 9.42
CA GLU A 81 15.49 -5.69 9.96
C GLU A 81 14.02 -6.08 9.80
N ILE A 82 13.79 -7.35 9.45
CA ILE A 82 12.45 -7.93 9.45
C ILE A 82 12.12 -8.33 10.88
N ARG A 83 11.07 -7.73 11.44
CA ARG A 83 10.58 -7.98 12.79
C ARG A 83 9.11 -8.39 12.73
N LEU A 84 8.63 -9.09 13.75
CA LEU A 84 7.20 -9.30 13.90
C LEU A 84 6.55 -7.97 14.25
N THR A 85 5.57 -7.55 13.44
CA THR A 85 4.81 -6.31 13.64
C THR A 85 3.35 -6.65 13.90
N HIS A 86 2.68 -5.84 14.73
CA HIS A 86 1.24 -5.96 14.98
C HIS A 86 0.44 -5.59 13.74
N ASN A 87 0.94 -4.62 12.95
CA ASN A 87 0.40 -4.17 11.65
C ASN A 87 -0.98 -3.47 11.72
N ASP A 88 -1.63 -3.53 12.87
CA ASP A 88 -2.78 -2.69 13.25
C ASP A 88 -2.67 -2.11 14.67
N LEU A 89 -1.46 -1.67 15.08
CA LEU A 89 -1.27 -1.09 16.40
C LEU A 89 -1.81 0.35 16.42
N SER A 90 -3.10 0.48 16.74
CA SER A 90 -3.75 1.75 17.01
C SER A 90 -4.07 1.87 18.50
N ALA A 91 -4.37 3.10 18.96
CA ALA A 91 -4.78 3.32 20.34
C ALA A 91 -6.03 2.52 20.76
N HIS A 92 -6.81 1.99 19.81
CA HIS A 92 -8.03 1.21 20.08
C HIS A 92 -7.72 -0.25 20.42
N ASN A 93 -6.51 -0.72 20.05
CA ASN A 93 -6.04 -2.08 20.27
C ASN A 93 -5.11 -2.18 21.48
N ILE A 94 -5.00 -1.12 22.29
CA ILE A 94 -4.20 -1.08 23.52
C ILE A 94 -5.15 -0.86 24.69
N LEU A 95 -5.09 -1.77 25.66
CA LEU A 95 -5.86 -1.71 26.89
C LEU A 95 -5.03 -1.02 27.97
N VAL A 96 -5.68 -0.16 28.75
CA VAL A 96 -5.10 0.51 29.92
C VAL A 96 -5.99 0.31 31.15
N ASP A 97 -5.39 0.21 32.33
CA ASP A 97 -6.12 0.24 33.61
C ASP A 97 -6.38 1.68 34.09
N ASP A 98 -7.00 1.81 35.27
CA ASP A 98 -7.34 3.11 35.89
C ASP A 98 -6.10 3.95 36.24
N ASP A 99 -4.93 3.31 36.38
CA ASP A 99 -3.64 3.93 36.71
C ASP A 99 -2.79 4.24 35.45
N TRP A 100 -3.37 4.09 34.25
CA TRP A 100 -2.71 4.29 32.95
C TRP A 100 -1.59 3.30 32.62
N ASN A 101 -1.56 2.12 33.24
CA ASN A 101 -0.66 1.05 32.84
C ASN A 101 -1.22 0.31 31.63
N ILE A 102 -0.37 -0.03 30.66
CA ILE A 102 -0.75 -0.89 29.54
C ILE A 102 -0.94 -2.31 30.10
N THR A 103 -2.18 -2.83 30.01
CA THR A 103 -2.54 -4.17 30.51
C THR A 103 -2.62 -5.20 29.41
N GLY A 104 -2.75 -4.77 28.14
CA GLY A 104 -2.81 -5.69 27.02
C GLY A 104 -2.76 -5.00 25.66
N ILE A 105 -2.41 -5.80 24.66
CA ILE A 105 -2.54 -5.48 23.24
C ILE A 105 -3.43 -6.56 22.64
N VAL A 106 -4.45 -6.16 21.88
CA VAL A 106 -5.45 -7.05 21.29
C VAL A 106 -5.47 -6.92 19.78
N ASP A 107 -6.22 -7.79 19.10
CA ASP A 107 -6.42 -7.74 17.65
C ASP A 107 -5.17 -8.07 16.80
N TRP A 108 -4.54 -9.20 17.15
CA TRP A 108 -3.30 -9.69 16.53
C TRP A 108 -3.48 -10.34 15.15
N GLU A 109 -4.69 -10.36 14.58
CA GLU A 109 -4.96 -11.10 13.33
C GLU A 109 -4.22 -10.54 12.10
N ALA A 110 -3.83 -9.27 12.16
CA ALA A 110 -3.08 -8.60 11.11
C ALA A 110 -1.56 -8.80 11.21
N CYS A 111 -1.07 -9.50 12.24
CA CYS A 111 0.36 -9.57 12.54
C CYS A 111 1.16 -10.20 11.39
N ALA A 112 2.33 -9.61 11.12
CA ALA A 112 3.17 -10.03 10.00
C ALA A 112 4.64 -9.70 10.24
N TRP A 113 5.52 -10.51 9.64
CA TRP A 113 6.94 -10.23 9.55
C TRP A 113 7.19 -9.13 8.51
N MET A 114 7.51 -7.93 8.96
CA MET A 114 7.65 -6.73 8.14
C MET A 114 8.92 -5.97 8.54
N PRO A 115 9.41 -5.02 7.73
CA PRO A 115 10.44 -4.08 8.17
C PRO A 115 10.03 -3.41 9.49
N GLU A 116 10.97 -3.27 10.42
CA GLU A 116 10.73 -2.68 11.76
C GLU A 116 10.01 -1.31 11.76
N TYR A 117 10.24 -0.46 10.76
CA TYR A 117 9.57 0.85 10.63
C TYR A 117 8.06 0.73 10.34
N TRP A 118 7.60 -0.46 9.95
CA TRP A 118 6.22 -0.70 9.54
C TRP A 118 5.24 -0.50 10.70
N GLU A 119 5.65 -0.78 11.94
CA GLU A 119 4.84 -0.55 13.14
C GLU A 119 4.44 0.94 13.28
N LEU A 120 5.40 1.84 13.09
CA LEU A 120 5.16 3.29 13.10
C LEU A 120 4.25 3.74 11.95
N THR A 121 4.58 3.32 10.74
CA THR A 121 3.90 3.83 9.54
C THR A 121 2.46 3.31 9.43
N LYS A 122 2.21 2.07 9.85
CA LYS A 122 0.85 1.52 9.95
C LYS A 122 0.07 2.05 11.12
N GLY A 123 0.66 2.10 12.32
CA GLY A 123 0.00 2.65 13.50
C GLY A 123 -0.42 4.11 13.34
N THR A 124 0.15 4.85 12.38
CA THR A 124 -0.22 6.24 12.06
C THR A 124 -0.85 6.43 10.68
N PHE A 125 -1.24 5.34 10.00
CA PHE A 125 -1.75 5.38 8.63
C PHE A 125 -3.11 6.10 8.49
N LEU A 126 -4.05 5.81 9.39
CA LEU A 126 -5.39 6.40 9.37
C LEU A 126 -5.37 7.89 9.73
N LEU A 127 -6.28 8.67 9.14
CA LEU A 127 -6.24 10.14 9.24
C LEU A 127 -6.26 10.66 10.67
N GLN A 128 -7.10 10.04 11.53
CA GLN A 128 -7.23 10.39 12.93
C GLN A 128 -5.93 10.16 13.74
N TYR A 129 -5.06 9.27 13.26
CA TYR A 129 -3.81 8.87 13.92
C TYR A 129 -2.56 9.53 13.32
N ARG A 130 -2.70 10.27 12.22
CA ARG A 130 -1.57 10.96 11.55
C ARG A 130 -1.03 12.16 12.32
N LYS A 131 -1.83 12.75 13.19
CA LYS A 131 -1.52 13.96 13.96
C LYS A 131 -1.95 13.77 15.41
N GLY A 132 -1.50 14.66 16.29
CA GLY A 132 -1.94 14.69 17.68
C GLY A 132 -1.20 13.69 18.58
N ARG A 133 -1.86 13.26 19.65
CA ARG A 133 -1.22 12.51 20.76
C ARG A 133 -0.65 11.17 20.29
N TRP A 134 -1.45 10.38 19.58
CA TRP A 134 -1.02 9.06 19.13
C TRP A 134 0.18 9.13 18.18
N ASN A 135 0.17 10.07 17.23
CA ASN A 135 1.33 10.27 16.35
C ASN A 135 2.60 10.57 17.16
N ARG A 136 2.52 11.46 18.17
CA ARG A 136 3.65 11.78 19.05
C ARG A 136 4.15 10.57 19.84
N ILE A 137 3.23 9.77 20.39
CA ILE A 137 3.57 8.53 21.11
C ILE A 137 4.33 7.59 20.18
N MET A 138 3.77 7.26 19.02
CA MET A 138 4.40 6.31 18.08
C MET A 138 5.75 6.80 17.58
N THR A 139 5.91 8.09 17.25
CA THR A 139 7.21 8.65 16.85
C THR A 139 8.24 8.65 17.97
N SER A 140 7.79 8.63 19.24
CA SER A 140 8.67 8.51 20.40
C SER A 140 9.08 7.05 20.66
N VAL A 141 8.18 6.08 20.42
CA VAL A 141 8.47 4.64 20.58
C VAL A 141 9.43 4.15 19.48
N PHE A 142 9.26 4.67 18.26
CA PHE A 142 10.05 4.29 17.09
C PHE A 142 10.86 5.48 16.55
N PRO A 143 11.86 5.98 17.29
CA PRO A 143 12.71 7.06 16.82
C PRO A 143 13.55 6.59 15.63
N GLY A 144 13.78 7.48 14.66
CA GLY A 144 14.70 7.22 13.54
C GLY A 144 14.06 6.89 12.20
N TYR A 145 12.74 6.67 12.14
CA TYR A 145 12.02 6.35 10.90
C TYR A 145 11.24 7.53 10.28
N ALA A 146 11.71 8.75 10.50
CA ALA A 146 11.03 9.95 10.01
C ALA A 146 10.93 9.97 8.47
N SER A 147 11.98 9.51 7.78
CA SER A 147 12.04 9.46 6.32
C SER A 147 11.08 8.42 5.74
N GLU A 148 10.97 7.25 6.37
CA GLU A 148 10.06 6.17 6.00
C GLU A 148 8.60 6.59 6.25
N LEU A 149 8.35 7.29 7.36
CA LEU A 149 7.04 7.87 7.63
C LEU A 149 6.67 8.96 6.62
N GLU A 150 7.62 9.81 6.20
CA GLU A 150 7.42 10.79 5.14
C GLU A 150 7.14 10.10 3.79
N ALA A 151 7.88 9.04 3.46
CA ALA A 151 7.70 8.24 2.26
C ALA A 151 6.27 7.66 2.17
N GLU A 152 5.79 7.03 3.24
CA GLU A 152 4.43 6.48 3.31
C GLU A 152 3.36 7.57 3.17
N ARG A 153 3.55 8.71 3.85
CA ARG A 153 2.65 9.86 3.71
C ARG A 153 2.63 10.41 2.29
N TYR A 154 3.79 10.48 1.63
CA TYR A 154 3.91 10.89 0.24
C TYR A 154 3.12 9.96 -0.68
N ILE A 155 3.27 8.64 -0.52
CA ILE A 155 2.54 7.63 -1.30
C ILE A 155 1.03 7.77 -1.11
N VAL A 156 0.54 7.93 0.13
CA VAL A 156 -0.90 8.07 0.37
C VAL A 156 -1.45 9.38 -0.18
N LYS A 157 -0.70 10.49 -0.05
CA LYS A 157 -1.10 11.78 -0.66
C LYS A 157 -1.16 11.67 -2.18
N TYR A 158 -0.25 10.91 -2.79
CA TYR A 158 -0.27 10.63 -4.21
C TYR A 158 -1.54 9.88 -4.59
N ARG A 159 -1.94 8.83 -3.86
CA ARG A 159 -3.19 8.09 -4.11
C ARG A 159 -4.41 9.01 -4.14
N ARG A 160 -4.54 9.90 -3.14
CA ARG A 160 -5.69 10.81 -2.99
C ARG A 160 -5.77 11.94 -4.00
N ARG A 161 -4.66 12.33 -4.64
CA ARG A 161 -4.66 13.38 -5.66
C ARG A 161 -5.15 12.89 -7.03
N TYR A 162 -5.33 11.58 -7.18
CA TYR A 162 -5.69 10.94 -8.44
C TYR A 162 -6.84 9.94 -8.30
N THR A 163 -7.60 10.04 -7.20
CA THR A 163 -8.89 9.39 -6.92
C THR A 163 -9.86 10.46 -6.46
#